data_AF-A0A0J6F0Z2-F1
#
_entry.id   AF-A0A0J6F0Z2-F1
#
_cell.length_a   1.000
_cell.length_b   1.000
_cell.length_c   1.000
_cell.angle_alpha   90.00
_cell.angle_beta   90.00
_cell.angle_gamma   90.00
#
_symmetry.space_group_name_H-M   'P 1'
#
loop_
_entity.id
_entity.type
_entity.pdbx_description
1 polymer ?
#
loop_
_entity_poly.entity_id
_entity_poly.type
_entity_poly.pdbx_seq_one_letter_code
_entity_poly.pdbx_strand_id
1 'polypeptide(L)'
;MARSLSPHQLQIVVLGLAQKLDSLNVDYASMGGAAGCLLTQRPDRETEDVDLVIHVDHRMITADRLISQLLASFPSEFGPVIQSPICHQNNKVYQRVSGQDFRPRMEPSLNINARVAGKKGQIFEM
;
A
#
# COMPACT_ATOMS: atom_id res chain seq x y z
N MET A 1 -2.11 8.80 -16.37
CA MET A 1 -1.29 9.51 -15.37
C MET A 1 -1.90 9.17 -14.02
N ALA A 2 -1.13 8.57 -13.10
CA ALA A 2 -1.62 8.40 -11.73
C ALA A 2 -1.80 9.81 -11.13
N ARG A 3 -2.97 10.10 -10.56
CA ARG A 3 -3.21 11.39 -9.90
C ARG A 3 -2.53 11.34 -8.54
N SER A 4 -1.65 12.29 -8.25
CA SER A 4 -1.08 12.45 -6.92
C SER A 4 -2.18 12.79 -5.92
N LEU A 5 -2.00 12.37 -4.67
CA LEU A 5 -2.82 12.78 -3.55
C LEU A 5 -2.36 14.16 -3.07
N SER A 6 -3.30 15.09 -2.95
CA SER A 6 -3.06 16.32 -2.20
C SER A 6 -2.78 16.00 -0.72
N PRO A 7 -2.09 16.87 0.03
CA PRO A 7 -1.78 16.63 1.45
C PRO A 7 -3.01 16.28 2.30
N HIS A 8 -4.15 16.94 2.05
CA HIS A 8 -5.40 16.67 2.77
C HIS A 8 -5.98 15.30 2.42
N GLN A 9 -5.95 14.90 1.14
CA GLN A 9 -6.39 13.57 0.72
C GLN A 9 -5.50 12.48 1.32
N LEU A 10 -4.19 12.69 1.34
CA LEU A 10 -3.23 11.78 1.95
C LEU A 10 -3.51 11.60 3.45
N GLN A 11 -3.80 12.69 4.18
CA GLN A 11 -4.16 12.60 5.59
C GLN A 11 -5.43 11.77 5.82
N ILE A 12 -6.48 12.01 5.04
CA ILE A 12 -7.73 11.23 5.15
C ILE A 12 -7.47 9.74 4.92
N VAL A 13 -6.72 9.42 3.85
CA VAL A 13 -6.38 8.05 3.49
C VAL A 13 -5.57 7.37 4.61
N VAL A 14 -4.52 8.03 5.10
CA VAL A 14 -3.63 7.45 6.12
C VAL A 14 -4.36 7.28 7.45
N LEU A 15 -5.24 8.21 7.82
CA LEU A 15 -6.09 8.08 9.00
C LEU A 15 -7.10 6.93 8.88
N GLY A 16 -7.76 6.80 7.72
CA GLY A 16 -8.67 5.68 7.47
C GLY A 16 -7.94 4.34 7.54
N LEU A 17 -6.77 4.26 6.91
CA LEU A 17 -5.94 3.06 6.92
C LEU A 17 -5.44 2.71 8.33
N ALA A 18 -4.96 3.71 9.07
CA ALA A 18 -4.58 3.60 10.47
C ALA A 18 -5.69 2.97 11.32
N GLN A 19 -6.90 3.52 11.26
CA GLN A 19 -8.05 3.01 11.99
C GLN A 19 -8.35 1.54 11.69
N LYS A 20 -8.20 1.10 10.44
CA LYS A 20 -8.44 -0.29 10.07
C LYS A 20 -7.35 -1.22 10.58
N LEU A 21 -6.08 -0.83 10.43
CA LEU A 21 -4.96 -1.62 10.94
C LEU A 21 -5.02 -1.75 12.48
N ASP A 22 -5.39 -0.67 13.17
CA ASP A 22 -5.61 -0.68 14.62
C ASP A 22 -6.73 -1.65 15.01
N SER A 23 -7.85 -1.66 14.26
CA SER A 23 -8.97 -2.59 14.52
C SER A 23 -8.62 -4.06 14.25
N LEU A 24 -7.61 -4.32 13.41
CA LEU A 24 -7.04 -5.63 13.16
C LEU A 24 -5.88 -5.96 14.13
N ASN A 25 -5.55 -5.07 15.07
CA ASN A 25 -4.39 -5.15 15.96
C ASN A 25 -3.06 -5.34 15.20
N VAL A 26 -2.89 -4.74 14.02
CA VAL A 26 -1.66 -4.85 13.23
C VAL A 26 -0.81 -3.61 13.46
N ASP A 27 0.35 -3.78 14.09
CA ASP A 27 1.32 -2.69 14.24
C ASP A 27 1.92 -2.33 12.87
N TYR A 28 2.00 -1.02 12.58
CA TYR A 28 2.47 -0.52 11.30
C TYR A 28 3.27 0.78 11.44
N ALA A 29 4.01 1.11 10.38
CA ALA A 29 4.68 2.39 10.22
C ALA A 29 4.56 2.85 8.77
N SER A 30 4.13 4.10 8.57
CA SER A 30 4.15 4.75 7.26
C SER A 30 5.59 5.02 6.82
N MET A 31 5.88 4.81 5.55
CA MET A 31 7.20 5.03 4.95
C MET A 31 7.08 5.72 3.58
N GLY A 32 8.21 5.82 2.88
CA GLY A 32 8.24 6.26 1.48
C GLY A 32 7.75 7.70 1.25
N GLY A 33 7.12 7.91 0.09
CA GLY A 33 6.59 9.21 -0.32
C GLY A 33 5.55 9.75 0.66
N ALA A 34 4.64 8.89 1.13
CA ALA A 34 3.60 9.24 2.09
C ALA A 34 4.16 9.77 3.41
N ALA A 35 5.11 9.08 4.04
CA ALA A 35 5.75 9.57 5.27
C ALA A 35 6.48 10.90 5.02
N GLY A 36 7.15 11.02 3.87
CA GLY A 36 7.79 12.26 3.46
C GLY A 36 6.81 13.43 3.29
N CYS A 37 5.63 13.20 2.72
CA CYS A 37 4.60 14.24 2.56
C CYS A 37 3.99 14.63 3.91
N LEU A 38 3.73 13.67 4.79
CA LEU A 38 3.13 13.92 6.11
C LEU A 38 4.05 14.70 7.06
N LEU A 39 5.36 14.43 7.01
CA LEU A 39 6.33 15.03 7.92
C LEU A 39 6.87 16.40 7.46
N THR A 40 6.69 16.76 6.18
CA THR A 40 7.19 18.03 5.65
C THR A 40 6.10 19.07 5.55
N GLN A 41 6.42 20.33 5.84
CA GLN A 41 5.52 21.48 5.62
C GLN A 41 5.53 21.96 4.16
N ARG A 42 5.92 21.10 3.21
CA ARG A 42 6.06 21.44 1.79
C ARG A 42 4.78 21.07 1.04
N PRO A 43 3.94 22.07 0.67
CA PRO A 43 2.67 21.80 0.00
C PRO A 43 2.85 21.34 -1.45
N ASP A 44 4.04 21.52 -2.03
CA ASP A 44 4.42 21.05 -3.37
C ASP A 44 4.80 19.57 -3.41
N ARG A 45 4.91 18.92 -2.25
CA ARG A 45 5.25 17.50 -2.17
C ARG A 45 3.96 16.67 -2.17
N GLU A 46 3.81 15.89 -3.23
CA GLU A 46 2.68 14.97 -3.40
C GLU A 46 3.19 13.53 -3.51
N THR A 47 2.28 12.57 -3.34
CA THR A 47 2.55 11.13 -3.50
C THR A 47 1.35 10.47 -4.15
N GLU A 48 1.58 9.50 -5.02
CA GLU A 48 0.50 8.73 -5.67
C GLU A 48 0.01 7.54 -4.84
N ASP A 49 0.79 7.10 -3.86
CA ASP A 49 0.56 5.89 -3.08
C ASP A 49 0.98 6.01 -1.61
N VAL A 50 0.59 5.00 -0.82
CA VAL A 50 0.94 4.87 0.60
C VAL A 50 1.77 3.60 0.80
N ASP A 51 3.03 3.78 1.16
CA ASP A 51 3.92 2.70 1.58
C ASP A 51 3.86 2.52 3.09
N LEU A 52 3.72 1.27 3.54
CA LEU A 52 3.72 0.88 4.93
C LEU A 52 4.71 -0.25 5.19
N VAL A 53 5.20 -0.33 6.40
CA VAL A 53 5.76 -1.55 6.98
C VAL A 53 4.85 -2.04 8.08
N ILE A 54 4.67 -3.35 8.16
CA ILE A 54 3.86 -4.00 9.20
C ILE A 54 4.68 -4.97 10.02
N HIS A 55 4.31 -5.13 11.29
CA HIS A 55 4.85 -6.16 12.16
C HIS A 55 4.10 -7.48 11.95
N VAL A 56 4.86 -8.55 11.66
CA VAL A 56 4.29 -9.90 11.61
C VAL A 56 4.51 -10.57 12.96
N ASP A 57 3.41 -10.83 13.65
CA ASP A 57 3.39 -11.53 14.92
C ASP A 57 2.99 -13.01 14.73
N HIS A 58 2.69 -13.68 15.85
CA HIS A 58 2.25 -15.08 15.91
C HIS A 58 0.99 -15.40 15.07
N ARG A 59 0.18 -14.40 14.69
CA ARG A 59 -0.99 -14.61 13.82
C ARG A 59 -0.60 -14.78 12.36
N MET A 60 0.67 -14.53 12.02
CA MET A 60 1.23 -14.68 10.67
C MET A 60 0.47 -13.84 9.64
N ILE A 61 0.15 -12.58 10.00
CA ILE A 61 -0.45 -11.60 9.09
C ILE A 61 0.68 -10.96 8.28
N THR A 62 1.08 -11.62 7.20
CA THR A 62 2.03 -11.07 6.23
C THR A 62 1.38 -9.96 5.40
N ALA A 63 2.16 -9.20 4.64
CA ALA A 63 1.64 -8.13 3.77
C ALA A 63 0.58 -8.66 2.78
N ASP A 64 0.82 -9.83 2.17
CA ASP A 64 -0.16 -10.46 1.27
C ASP A 64 -1.44 -10.88 1.99
N ARG A 65 -1.31 -11.44 3.20
CA ARG A 65 -2.46 -11.86 3.99
C ARG A 65 -3.26 -10.67 4.51
N LEU A 66 -2.58 -9.56 4.83
CA LEU A 66 -3.20 -8.30 5.23
C LEU A 66 -4.11 -7.76 4.12
N ILE A 67 -3.66 -7.81 2.86
CA ILE A 67 -4.49 -7.42 1.71
C ILE A 67 -5.79 -8.22 1.69
N SER A 68 -5.71 -9.55 1.80
CA SER A 68 -6.91 -10.39 1.81
C SER A 68 -7.81 -10.09 3.00
N GLN A 69 -7.25 -9.80 4.18
CA GLN A 69 -8.02 -9.42 5.36
C GLN A 69 -8.72 -8.07 5.19
N LEU A 70 -8.05 -7.06 4.64
CA LEU A 70 -8.66 -5.75 4.41
C LEU A 70 -9.84 -5.85 3.43
N LEU A 71 -9.72 -6.65 2.36
CA LEU A 71 -10.80 -6.89 1.40
C LEU A 71 -11.99 -7.62 2.05
N ALA A 72 -11.72 -8.59 2.92
CA ALA A 72 -12.76 -9.37 3.58
C ALA A 72 -13.46 -8.59 4.70
N SER A 73 -12.72 -7.82 5.50
CA SER A 73 -13.23 -7.09 6.66
C SER A 73 -13.84 -5.74 6.30
N PHE A 74 -13.38 -5.09 5.22
CA PHE A 74 -13.79 -3.73 4.85
C PHE A 74 -14.12 -3.61 3.34
N PRO A 75 -15.05 -4.42 2.80
CA PRO A 75 -15.30 -4.54 1.36
C PRO A 75 -15.85 -3.26 0.70
N SER A 76 -16.42 -2.33 1.46
CA SER A 76 -16.90 -1.03 0.96
C SER A 76 -15.79 0.02 0.84
N GLU A 77 -14.64 -0.20 1.49
CA GLU A 77 -13.55 0.77 1.59
C GLU A 77 -12.32 0.33 0.77
N PHE A 78 -12.15 -1.00 0.58
CA PHE A 78 -11.08 -1.56 -0.23
C PHE A 78 -11.66 -2.29 -1.44
N GLY A 79 -11.26 -1.83 -2.63
CA GLY A 79 -11.58 -2.50 -3.88
C GLY A 79 -10.63 -3.67 -4.16
N PRO A 80 -11.03 -4.63 -5.01
CA PRO A 80 -10.22 -5.81 -5.31
C PRO A 80 -8.80 -5.45 -5.71
N VAL A 81 -7.82 -6.06 -5.04
CA VAL A 81 -6.41 -5.89 -5.38
C VAL A 81 -6.14 -6.60 -6.68
N ILE A 82 -5.86 -5.83 -7.73
CA ILE A 82 -5.27 -6.41 -8.93
C ILE A 82 -3.77 -6.56 -8.63
N GLN A 83 -3.37 -7.74 -8.13
CA GLN A 83 -1.97 -8.15 -8.06
C GLN A 83 -1.42 -8.25 -9.49
N SER A 84 -1.09 -7.10 -10.06
CA SER A 84 -0.32 -7.05 -11.28
C SER A 84 1.15 -7.06 -10.88
N PRO A 85 2.03 -7.84 -11.54
CA PRO A 85 3.43 -7.45 -11.59
C PRO A 85 3.48 -6.06 -12.24
N ILE A 86 3.64 -5.05 -11.39
CA ILE A 86 3.76 -3.66 -11.82
C ILE A 86 5.21 -3.51 -12.28
N CYS A 87 5.41 -3.28 -13.57
CA CYS A 87 6.71 -2.87 -14.08
C CYS A 87 6.70 -1.36 -14.31
N HIS A 88 7.80 -0.71 -13.91
CA HIS A 88 8.05 0.69 -14.22
C HIS A 88 8.88 0.76 -15.49
N GLN A 89 8.35 1.37 -16.54
CA GLN A 89 9.11 1.64 -17.76
C GLN A 89 8.82 3.07 -18.21
N ASN A 90 9.87 3.88 -18.40
CA ASN A 90 9.76 5.27 -18.88
C ASN A 90 8.72 6.14 -18.10
N ASN A 91 8.80 6.15 -16.76
CA ASN A 91 7.88 6.90 -15.87
C ASN A 91 6.38 6.55 -16.06
N LYS A 92 6.07 5.37 -16.58
CA LYS A 92 4.70 4.87 -16.71
C LYS A 92 4.55 3.56 -15.93
N VAL A 93 3.41 3.47 -15.25
CA VAL A 93 3.00 2.30 -14.47
C VAL A 93 2.19 1.40 -15.39
N TYR A 94 2.68 0.18 -15.59
CA TYR A 94 2.07 -0.80 -16.48
C TYR A 94 1.48 -1.95 -15.69
N GLN A 95 0.26 -2.34 -16.06
CA GLN A 95 -0.46 -3.45 -15.46
C GLN A 95 -0.45 -4.65 -16.40
N ARG A 96 0.06 -5.80 -15.93
CA ARG A 96 0.01 -7.06 -16.66
C ARG A 96 -1.37 -7.67 -16.51
N VAL A 97 -2.07 -7.90 -17.62
CA VAL A 97 -3.49 -8.31 -17.61
C VAL A 97 -3.66 -9.79 -17.97
N SER A 98 -2.76 -10.35 -18.79
CA SER A 98 -2.50 -11.78 -19.01
C SER A 98 -1.32 -11.92 -19.98
N GLY A 99 -0.54 -13.01 -19.98
CA GLY A 99 0.57 -13.17 -20.96
C GLY A 99 1.67 -12.08 -20.85
N GLN A 100 2.30 -11.65 -21.95
CA GLN A 100 3.26 -10.52 -21.97
C GLN A 100 2.57 -9.14 -22.14
N ASP A 101 1.23 -9.08 -22.04
CA ASP A 101 0.49 -7.85 -22.34
C ASP A 101 0.37 -6.92 -21.13
N PHE A 102 0.81 -5.68 -21.35
CA PHE A 102 0.80 -4.59 -20.37
C PHE A 102 -0.16 -3.49 -20.81
N ARG A 103 -1.10 -3.10 -19.93
CA ARG A 103 -2.02 -1.98 -20.17
C ARG A 103 -1.76 -0.80 -19.23
N PRO A 104 -1.93 0.44 -19.71
CA PRO A 104 -1.87 1.62 -18.86
C PRO A 104 -3.09 1.66 -17.91
N ARG A 105 -2.82 1.93 -16.63
CA ARG A 105 -3.85 2.03 -15.58
C ARG A 105 -4.80 3.21 -15.87
N MET A 106 -6.09 2.92 -16.07
CA MET A 106 -7.12 3.94 -16.38
C MET A 106 -8.04 4.32 -15.20
N GLU A 107 -8.12 3.51 -14.15
CA GLU A 107 -8.98 3.77 -12.98
C GLU A 107 -8.24 4.53 -11.87
N PRO A 108 -8.84 5.55 -11.22
CA PRO A 108 -8.26 6.25 -10.08
C PRO A 108 -8.33 5.36 -8.84
N SER A 109 -7.40 4.43 -8.73
CA SER A 109 -7.23 3.57 -7.56
C SER A 109 -5.98 4.01 -6.80
N LEU A 110 -6.07 4.16 -5.49
CA LEU A 110 -4.90 4.38 -4.65
C LEU A 110 -4.12 3.06 -4.52
N ASN A 111 -2.80 3.10 -4.67
CA ASN A 111 -1.96 1.94 -4.39
C ASN A 111 -1.52 1.93 -2.93
N ILE A 112 -1.56 0.76 -2.28
CA ILE A 112 -1.08 0.56 -0.91
C ILE A 112 -0.08 -0.58 -0.94
N ASN A 113 1.18 -0.29 -0.60
CA ASN A 113 2.23 -1.29 -0.55
C ASN A 113 2.60 -1.55 0.91
N ALA A 114 2.44 -2.79 1.39
CA ALA A 114 2.89 -3.19 2.72
C ALA A 114 4.17 -4.04 2.63
N ARG A 115 5.14 -3.78 3.50
CA ARG A 115 6.39 -4.56 3.59
C ARG A 115 6.57 -5.22 4.95
N VAL A 116 7.24 -6.37 4.88
CA VAL A 116 7.87 -7.16 5.94
C VAL A 116 8.81 -6.40 6.90
N ALA A 117 8.45 -5.94 8.11
CA ALA A 117 9.50 -5.62 9.11
C ALA A 117 10.11 -6.91 9.68
N GLY A 118 11.10 -7.47 9.00
CA GLY A 118 11.88 -8.60 9.52
C GLY A 118 13.04 -8.14 10.41
N LYS A 119 13.19 -8.72 11.60
CA LYS A 119 14.51 -8.74 12.27
C LYS A 119 15.43 -9.62 11.41
N LYS A 120 16.60 -9.09 11.00
CA LYS A 120 17.64 -9.92 10.36
C LYS A 120 17.94 -11.12 11.27
N GLY A 121 17.62 -12.33 10.83
CA GLY A 121 18.14 -13.57 11.45
C GLY A 121 17.15 -14.62 11.93
N GLN A 122 15.86 -14.59 11.61
CA GLN A 122 14.99 -15.76 11.82
C GLN A 122 14.58 -16.38 10.48
N ILE A 123 15.32 -17.43 10.12
CA ILE A 123 14.91 -18.41 9.13
C ILE A 123 13.77 -19.19 9.78
N PHE A 124 12.54 -19.02 9.31
CA PHE A 124 11.47 -19.96 9.59
C PHE A 124 11.62 -21.10 8.58
N GLU A 125 12.32 -22.17 8.98
CA GLU A 125 12.22 -23.46 8.27
C GLU A 125 10.86 -24.09 8.59
N MET A 126 10.20 -24.59 7.54
CA MET A 126 9.00 -25.45 7.64
C MET A 126 9.41 -26.89 7.94
#